data_AF-A0A356J2V6-F1
#
_entry.id   AF-A0A356J2V6-F1
#
_cell.length_a   1.000
_cell.length_b   1.000
_cell.length_c   1.000
_cell.angle_alpha   90.00
_cell.angle_beta   90.00
_cell.angle_gamma   90.00
#
_symmetry.space_group_name_H-M   'P 1'
#
loop_
_entity.id
_entity.type
_entity.pdbx_description
1 polymer ?
#
loop_
_entity_poly.entity_id
_entity_poly.type
_entity_poly.pdbx_seq_one_letter_code
_entity_poly.pdbx_strand_id
1 'polypeptide(L)'
;MTGAFLLPLVLAAAPVSSDPGGRSVTFTATATGCATNAPLEFMFVGPNSDRDYEALFVTDASLADIAAACAQAGFPPGHPVDAKACVFRACGETVELSPGPADFLVDAQRPGAALPDAIYTGGARTETGALLAGQTMPAAFFALYDCGQSPLQFDEVLDQSRSYGRFLPKRAFKKGERRAFTLKWSGTPNVREKTLNLSPETARRELDDFSRQATNGVWNVLAAFDGSFTVRQAVAVAKALEAIDSPAVKINGVREGQFYFRAFLPLPQWRDASLRLAQPPEVHFGKEGALSVTHFLEDWSQPGATEPKLTAATRSFSKVEDAAAYALDLVGKSQTMLLYASPAEKLRRLYEFRRAVAGDAVLNWYVFAE
;
A
#
# COMPACT_ATOMS: atom_id res chain seq x y z
N MET A 1 -58.17 31.97 22.18
CA MET A 1 -57.73 30.57 21.95
C MET A 1 -56.69 30.59 20.84
N THR A 2 -55.42 30.61 21.20
CA THR A 2 -54.29 30.50 20.26
C THR A 2 -53.86 29.04 20.23
N GLY A 3 -54.26 28.33 19.18
CA GLY A 3 -53.84 26.94 18.95
C GLY A 3 -52.39 26.90 18.48
N ALA A 4 -51.50 26.40 19.34
CA ALA A 4 -50.13 26.08 18.95
C ALA A 4 -50.14 24.78 18.13
N PHE A 5 -49.79 24.88 16.84
CA PHE A 5 -49.47 23.73 16.01
C PHE A 5 -48.10 23.19 16.44
N LEU A 6 -48.10 22.04 17.13
CA LEU A 6 -46.91 21.21 17.31
C LEU A 6 -46.68 20.44 16.01
N LEU A 7 -45.72 20.90 15.20
CA LEU A 7 -45.15 20.09 14.12
C LEU A 7 -44.39 18.91 14.75
N PRO A 8 -44.63 17.66 14.32
CA PRO A 8 -43.84 16.53 14.78
C PRO A 8 -42.43 16.69 14.23
N LEU A 9 -41.48 16.93 15.14
CA LEU A 9 -40.05 16.85 14.84
C LEU A 9 -39.74 15.37 14.56
N VAL A 10 -39.76 14.96 13.30
CA VAL A 10 -39.26 13.64 12.91
C VAL A 10 -37.74 13.70 13.07
N LEU A 11 -37.22 13.24 14.22
CA LEU A 11 -35.79 12.95 14.35
C LEU A 11 -35.45 11.83 13.36
N ALA A 12 -34.84 12.19 12.23
CA ALA A 12 -34.18 11.21 11.40
C ALA A 12 -33.05 10.58 12.23
N ALA A 13 -33.01 9.25 12.28
CA ALA A 13 -31.91 8.54 12.92
C ALA A 13 -30.57 8.96 12.26
N ALA A 14 -29.53 9.11 13.08
CA ALA A 14 -28.20 9.46 12.59
C ALA A 14 -27.74 8.44 11.52
N PRO A 15 -27.08 8.89 10.44
CA PRO A 15 -26.66 8.01 9.34
C PRO A 15 -25.54 7.04 9.73
N VAL A 16 -24.94 7.21 10.92
CA VAL A 16 -23.99 6.30 11.54
C VAL A 16 -24.19 6.27 13.05
N SER A 17 -23.95 5.11 13.66
CA SER A 17 -23.99 4.88 15.10
C SER A 17 -22.91 3.89 15.51
N SER A 18 -22.35 4.07 16.72
CA SER A 18 -21.38 3.16 17.34
C SER A 18 -22.02 2.43 18.52
N ASP A 19 -21.71 1.16 18.66
CA ASP A 19 -22.01 0.34 19.84
C ASP A 19 -20.69 -0.19 20.41
N PRO A 20 -20.09 0.51 21.40
CA PRO A 20 -18.85 0.07 22.04
C PRO A 20 -18.99 -1.25 22.81
N GLY A 21 -20.18 -1.56 23.34
CA GLY A 21 -20.44 -2.79 24.07
C GLY A 21 -20.46 -4.01 23.15
N GLY A 22 -21.11 -3.87 21.99
CA GLY A 22 -21.14 -4.89 20.94
C GLY A 22 -19.98 -4.83 19.95
N ARG A 23 -19.07 -3.86 20.08
CA ARG A 23 -17.93 -3.61 19.18
C ARG A 23 -18.37 -3.53 17.71
N SER A 24 -19.41 -2.75 17.48
CA SER A 24 -20.01 -2.62 16.16
C SER A 24 -20.29 -1.18 15.76
N VAL A 25 -20.33 -0.95 14.45
CA VAL A 25 -20.70 0.33 13.85
C VAL A 25 -21.76 0.05 12.81
N THR A 26 -22.88 0.74 12.91
CA THR A 26 -23.94 0.67 11.89
C THR A 26 -24.01 1.99 11.15
N PHE A 27 -23.96 1.93 9.82
CA PHE A 27 -24.11 3.08 8.93
C PHE A 27 -25.08 2.77 7.79
N THR A 28 -25.66 3.81 7.20
CA THR A 28 -26.51 3.65 6.01
C THR A 28 -25.78 4.08 4.75
N ALA A 29 -26.09 3.41 3.65
CA ALA A 29 -25.57 3.74 2.33
C ALA A 29 -26.63 3.52 1.25
N THR A 30 -26.52 4.27 0.15
CA THR A 30 -27.49 4.33 -0.93
C THR A 30 -26.89 3.74 -2.20
N ALA A 31 -27.59 2.79 -2.83
CA ALA A 31 -27.14 2.13 -4.05
C ALA A 31 -27.04 3.12 -5.23
N THR A 32 -25.94 3.03 -5.98
CA THR A 32 -25.60 3.93 -7.10
C THR A 32 -26.39 3.63 -8.38
N GLY A 33 -26.90 2.40 -8.50
CA GLY A 33 -27.60 1.93 -9.70
C GLY A 33 -26.76 1.06 -10.62
N CYS A 34 -25.67 0.45 -10.14
CA CYS A 34 -24.81 -0.41 -10.96
C CYS A 34 -25.59 -1.51 -11.70
N ALA A 35 -25.34 -1.62 -13.00
CA ALA A 35 -25.84 -2.71 -13.82
C ALA A 35 -25.12 -4.03 -13.47
N THR A 36 -25.75 -5.16 -13.80
CA THR A 36 -25.09 -6.48 -13.71
C THR A 36 -23.79 -6.47 -14.54
N ASN A 37 -22.71 -7.02 -13.99
CA ASN A 37 -21.38 -7.11 -14.63
C ASN A 37 -20.70 -5.76 -14.94
N ALA A 38 -21.17 -4.63 -14.38
CA ALA A 38 -20.39 -3.40 -14.41
C ALA A 38 -19.08 -3.61 -13.63
N PRO A 39 -17.91 -3.17 -14.15
CA PRO A 39 -16.67 -3.23 -13.39
C PRO A 39 -16.79 -2.35 -12.15
N LEU A 40 -16.43 -2.91 -11.00
CA LEU A 40 -16.41 -2.19 -9.73
C LEU A 40 -14.99 -2.01 -9.25
N GLU A 41 -14.73 -0.83 -8.72
CA GLU A 41 -13.52 -0.53 -7.96
C GLU A 41 -13.82 -0.37 -6.47
N PHE A 42 -15.07 -0.08 -6.11
CA PHE A 42 -15.45 0.24 -4.73
C PHE A 42 -16.76 -0.45 -4.34
N MET A 43 -16.80 -0.98 -3.11
CA MET A 43 -18.08 -1.33 -2.49
C MET A 43 -18.75 -0.10 -1.89
N PHE A 44 -17.97 0.75 -1.22
CA PHE A 44 -18.43 1.98 -0.59
C PHE A 44 -17.54 3.17 -0.93
N VAL A 45 -18.16 4.26 -1.37
CA VAL A 45 -17.55 5.58 -1.48
C VAL A 45 -18.28 6.59 -0.60
N GLY A 46 -17.60 7.67 -0.22
CA GLY A 46 -18.17 8.76 0.57
C GLY A 46 -19.09 9.68 -0.25
N PRO A 47 -19.89 10.53 0.41
CA PRO A 47 -20.79 11.48 -0.25
C PRO A 47 -20.10 12.47 -1.20
N ASN A 48 -18.80 12.70 -1.00
CA ASN A 48 -17.98 13.63 -1.77
C ASN A 48 -17.20 12.97 -2.92
N SER A 49 -17.43 11.68 -3.18
CA SER A 49 -16.78 10.97 -4.29
C SER A 49 -17.47 11.27 -5.62
N ASP A 50 -16.69 11.55 -6.66
CA ASP A 50 -17.08 11.51 -8.07
C ASP A 50 -17.05 10.10 -8.71
N ARG A 51 -16.75 9.04 -7.95
CA ARG A 51 -16.62 7.65 -8.44
C ARG A 51 -17.85 6.78 -8.18
N ASP A 52 -19.02 7.39 -8.06
CA ASP A 52 -20.29 6.66 -7.85
C ASP A 52 -20.63 5.71 -9.02
N TYR A 53 -20.11 5.99 -10.22
CA TYR A 53 -20.28 5.16 -11.42
C TYR A 53 -19.47 3.84 -11.38
N GLU A 54 -18.48 3.72 -10.48
CA GLU A 54 -17.62 2.53 -10.26
C GLU A 54 -17.78 1.94 -8.84
N ALA A 55 -18.78 2.41 -8.09
CA ALA A 55 -19.07 2.02 -6.72
C ALA A 55 -20.45 1.39 -6.57
N LEU A 56 -20.63 0.41 -5.68
CA LEU A 56 -21.97 -0.13 -5.39
C LEU A 56 -22.84 0.81 -4.56
N PHE A 57 -22.24 1.45 -3.56
CA PHE A 57 -22.95 2.27 -2.59
C PHE A 57 -22.21 3.57 -2.29
N VAL A 58 -22.97 4.65 -2.09
CA VAL A 58 -22.51 5.90 -1.50
C VAL A 58 -22.96 5.94 -0.04
N THR A 59 -22.04 6.11 0.91
CA THR A 59 -22.40 6.22 2.33
C THR A 59 -23.17 7.50 2.59
N ASP A 60 -24.16 7.47 3.49
CA ASP A 60 -24.91 8.69 3.83
C ASP A 60 -24.14 9.58 4.84
N ALA A 61 -23.33 8.96 5.69
CA ALA A 61 -22.42 9.66 6.60
C ALA A 61 -21.08 9.98 5.92
N SER A 62 -20.35 10.96 6.45
CA SER A 62 -18.99 11.21 6.01
C SER A 62 -18.06 10.06 6.41
N LEU A 63 -17.00 9.82 5.64
CA LEU A 63 -16.06 8.75 5.95
C LEU A 63 -15.31 9.00 7.26
N ALA A 64 -15.10 10.28 7.61
CA ALA A 64 -14.52 10.66 8.89
C ALA A 64 -15.42 10.27 10.06
N ASP A 65 -16.74 10.45 9.95
CA ASP A 65 -17.71 10.06 10.98
C ASP A 65 -17.77 8.54 11.15
N ILE A 66 -17.74 7.78 10.05
CA ILE A 66 -17.71 6.32 10.10
C ILE A 66 -16.42 5.84 10.76
N ALA A 67 -15.26 6.39 10.39
CA ALA A 67 -14.00 6.03 11.00
C ALA A 67 -13.95 6.41 12.49
N ALA A 68 -14.52 7.56 12.88
CA ALA A 68 -14.63 7.97 14.27
C ALA A 68 -15.56 7.03 15.07
N ALA A 69 -16.67 6.58 14.47
CA ALA A 69 -17.55 5.59 15.07
C ALA A 69 -16.83 4.24 15.26
N CYS A 70 -15.99 3.81 14.32
CA CYS A 70 -15.15 2.60 14.50
C CYS A 70 -14.19 2.74 15.67
N ALA A 71 -13.51 3.88 15.79
CA ALA A 71 -12.63 4.16 16.92
C ALA A 71 -13.39 4.15 18.26
N GLN A 72 -14.58 4.77 18.31
CA GLN A 72 -15.45 4.75 19.50
C GLN A 72 -15.93 3.33 19.84
N ALA A 73 -16.20 2.50 18.84
CA ALA A 73 -16.56 1.09 19.01
C ALA A 73 -15.37 0.19 19.37
N GLY A 74 -14.16 0.76 19.46
CA GLY A 74 -12.95 0.07 19.90
C GLY A 74 -12.16 -0.61 18.79
N PHE A 75 -12.45 -0.38 17.51
CA PHE A 75 -11.71 -0.98 16.40
C PHE A 75 -10.25 -0.49 16.45
N PRO A 76 -9.26 -1.38 16.53
CA PRO A 76 -7.88 -0.96 16.57
C PRO A 76 -7.44 -0.44 15.19
N PRO A 77 -6.59 0.58 15.13
CA PRO A 77 -5.98 1.01 13.88
C PRO A 77 -5.06 -0.10 13.34
N GLY A 78 -5.00 -0.20 12.01
CA GLY A 78 -4.05 -1.05 11.33
C GLY A 78 -3.02 -0.24 10.55
N HIS A 79 -2.39 -0.90 9.60
CA HIS A 79 -1.43 -0.36 8.65
C HIS A 79 -2.05 -0.40 7.25
N PRO A 80 -2.60 0.72 6.76
CA PRO A 80 -3.00 0.81 5.36
C PRO A 80 -1.78 0.69 4.43
N VAL A 81 -2.02 0.34 3.17
CA VAL A 81 -0.99 0.41 2.13
C VAL A 81 -0.42 1.84 2.06
N ASP A 82 0.90 1.94 2.10
CA ASP A 82 1.66 3.18 2.00
C ASP A 82 2.99 2.89 1.29
N ALA A 83 3.07 3.29 0.02
CA ALA A 83 4.26 3.08 -0.79
C ALA A 83 5.49 3.82 -0.25
N LYS A 84 5.31 5.01 0.36
CA LYS A 84 6.43 5.79 0.93
C LYS A 84 7.01 5.08 2.14
N ALA A 85 6.14 4.57 3.01
CA ALA A 85 6.55 3.80 4.18
C ALA A 85 6.95 2.35 3.84
N CYS A 86 6.86 1.92 2.57
CA CYS A 86 7.07 0.53 2.14
C CYS A 86 6.12 -0.47 2.83
N VAL A 87 4.87 -0.05 3.07
CA VAL A 87 3.77 -0.92 3.49
C VAL A 87 3.00 -1.33 2.24
N PHE A 88 3.32 -2.51 1.71
CA PHE A 88 2.73 -3.01 0.46
C PHE A 88 1.65 -4.07 0.68
N ARG A 89 1.50 -4.55 1.92
CA ARG A 89 0.38 -5.39 2.34
C ARG A 89 -0.36 -4.67 3.45
N ALA A 90 -1.61 -4.31 3.23
CA ALA A 90 -2.46 -3.79 4.30
C ALA A 90 -2.50 -4.79 5.45
N CYS A 91 -2.41 -4.30 6.68
CA CYS A 91 -2.49 -5.13 7.88
C CYS A 91 -3.50 -4.54 8.85
N GLY A 92 -4.46 -5.32 9.31
CA GLY A 92 -5.52 -4.83 10.17
C GLY A 92 -6.32 -6.00 10.74
N GLU A 93 -7.21 -5.70 11.67
CA GLU A 93 -8.08 -6.71 12.22
C GLU A 93 -9.15 -7.11 11.22
N THR A 94 -9.39 -8.42 11.12
CA THR A 94 -10.52 -8.94 10.35
C THR A 94 -11.83 -8.44 10.97
N VAL A 95 -12.72 -7.94 10.12
CA VAL A 95 -14.03 -7.43 10.52
C VAL A 95 -15.13 -8.11 9.73
N GLU A 96 -16.24 -8.36 10.39
CA GLU A 96 -17.45 -8.85 9.74
C GLU A 96 -18.23 -7.63 9.24
N LEU A 97 -18.59 -7.63 7.95
CA LEU A 97 -19.53 -6.68 7.37
C LEU A 97 -20.85 -7.42 7.11
N SER A 98 -21.96 -6.85 7.55
CA SER A 98 -23.30 -7.43 7.37
C SER A 98 -24.31 -6.38 6.88
N PRO A 99 -25.04 -6.62 5.78
CA PRO A 99 -24.80 -7.68 4.79
C PRO A 99 -23.39 -7.57 4.19
N GLY A 100 -22.77 -8.72 3.89
CA GLY A 100 -21.35 -8.82 3.56
C GLY A 100 -21.05 -8.69 2.06
N PRO A 101 -19.77 -8.59 1.67
CA PRO A 101 -19.38 -8.44 0.27
C PRO A 101 -19.95 -9.56 -0.62
N ALA A 102 -19.99 -10.79 -0.10
CA ALA A 102 -20.52 -11.94 -0.81
C ALA A 102 -22.03 -11.85 -1.10
N ASP A 103 -22.80 -10.99 -0.41
CA ASP A 103 -24.21 -10.76 -0.75
C ASP A 103 -24.39 -9.93 -2.02
N PHE A 104 -23.35 -9.17 -2.40
CA PHE A 104 -23.40 -8.18 -3.47
C PHE A 104 -22.48 -8.50 -4.65
N LEU A 105 -21.36 -9.19 -4.40
CA LEU A 105 -20.26 -9.34 -5.33
C LEU A 105 -20.00 -10.80 -5.72
N VAL A 106 -19.47 -11.00 -6.92
CA VAL A 106 -18.79 -12.23 -7.35
C VAL A 106 -17.35 -11.91 -7.75
N ASP A 107 -16.44 -12.87 -7.54
CA ASP A 107 -15.12 -12.87 -8.15
C ASP A 107 -15.21 -13.55 -9.53
N ALA A 108 -15.26 -12.74 -10.58
CA ALA A 108 -15.39 -13.20 -11.96
C ALA A 108 -14.13 -13.91 -12.48
N GLN A 109 -12.96 -13.61 -11.90
CA GLN A 109 -11.71 -14.28 -12.25
C GLN A 109 -11.52 -15.59 -11.47
N ARG A 110 -12.20 -15.74 -10.32
CA ARG A 110 -12.21 -16.98 -9.53
C ARG A 110 -13.64 -17.46 -9.21
N PRO A 111 -14.41 -17.92 -10.22
CA PRO A 111 -15.79 -18.36 -10.01
C PRO A 111 -15.89 -19.47 -8.96
N GLY A 112 -16.78 -19.29 -7.98
CA GLY A 112 -17.02 -20.26 -6.90
C GLY A 112 -16.04 -20.18 -5.73
N ALA A 113 -14.98 -19.37 -5.81
CA ALA A 113 -14.13 -19.08 -4.67
C ALA A 113 -14.84 -18.14 -3.69
N ALA A 114 -14.53 -18.29 -2.39
CA ALA A 114 -14.90 -17.29 -1.40
C ALA A 114 -14.19 -15.97 -1.70
N LEU A 115 -14.86 -14.85 -1.42
CA LEU A 115 -14.20 -13.55 -1.41
C LEU A 115 -13.20 -13.50 -0.26
N PRO A 116 -12.10 -12.75 -0.39
CA PRO A 116 -11.18 -12.53 0.72
C PRO A 116 -11.89 -11.90 1.92
N ASP A 117 -11.37 -12.15 3.12
CA ASP A 117 -11.85 -11.49 4.32
C ASP A 117 -11.61 -9.98 4.25
N ALA A 118 -12.47 -9.20 4.90
CA ALA A 118 -12.29 -7.75 5.03
C ALA A 118 -11.48 -7.44 6.29
N ILE A 119 -10.50 -6.53 6.17
CA ILE A 119 -9.72 -6.01 7.28
C ILE A 119 -9.96 -4.51 7.46
N TYR A 120 -9.95 -4.07 8.71
CA TYR A 120 -9.98 -2.65 9.07
C TYR A 120 -8.57 -2.13 9.33
N THR A 121 -8.13 -1.19 8.50
CA THR A 121 -6.84 -0.50 8.65
C THR A 121 -7.01 0.89 9.27
N GLY A 122 -8.23 1.45 9.22
CA GLY A 122 -8.52 2.81 9.64
C GLY A 122 -8.14 3.89 8.61
N GLY A 123 -7.54 3.49 7.49
CA GLY A 123 -7.21 4.33 6.34
C GLY A 123 -6.05 5.29 6.59
N ALA A 124 -5.35 5.69 5.53
CA ALA A 124 -4.26 6.65 5.60
C ALA A 124 -4.70 7.99 6.21
N ARG A 125 -3.78 8.63 6.93
CA ARG A 125 -4.00 9.91 7.61
C ARG A 125 -3.06 10.97 7.07
N THR A 126 -3.51 12.23 7.08
CA THR A 126 -2.63 13.38 6.88
C THR A 126 -1.70 13.55 8.09
N GLU A 127 -0.69 14.41 7.97
CA GLU A 127 0.20 14.77 9.08
C GLU A 127 -0.55 15.33 10.30
N THR A 128 -1.70 15.98 10.06
CA THR A 128 -2.60 16.50 11.11
C THR A 128 -3.55 15.45 11.69
N GLY A 129 -3.45 14.19 11.26
CA GLY A 129 -4.27 13.07 11.74
C GLY A 129 -5.65 12.95 11.08
N ALA A 130 -5.98 13.82 10.12
CA ALA A 130 -7.26 13.77 9.43
C ALA A 130 -7.30 12.59 8.42
N LEU A 131 -8.49 11.98 8.25
CA LEU A 131 -8.66 10.87 7.31
C LEU A 131 -8.42 11.33 5.87
N LEU A 132 -7.53 10.66 5.14
CA LEU A 132 -7.18 11.04 3.78
C LEU A 132 -8.35 10.80 2.81
N ALA A 133 -9.07 9.68 2.96
CA ALA A 133 -10.27 9.39 2.17
C ALA A 133 -11.41 10.42 2.35
N GLY A 134 -11.38 11.25 3.39
CA GLY A 134 -12.33 12.37 3.53
C GLY A 134 -11.93 13.63 2.74
N GLN A 135 -10.70 13.70 2.23
CA GLN A 135 -10.11 14.91 1.66
C GLN A 135 -9.70 14.75 0.21
N THR A 136 -9.39 13.53 -0.23
CA THR A 136 -8.90 13.25 -1.59
C THR A 136 -9.70 12.16 -2.27
N MET A 137 -9.82 12.26 -3.59
CA MET A 137 -10.36 11.20 -4.43
C MET A 137 -9.46 9.94 -4.35
N PRO A 138 -10.00 8.71 -4.50
CA PRO A 138 -11.40 8.37 -4.79
C PRO A 138 -12.42 8.54 -3.65
N ALA A 139 -12.04 9.02 -2.46
CA ALA A 139 -12.94 9.07 -1.30
C ALA A 139 -13.65 7.74 -1.01
N ALA A 140 -12.87 6.65 -0.98
CA ALA A 140 -13.37 5.30 -0.80
C ALA A 140 -13.36 4.89 0.69
N PHE A 141 -14.43 4.23 1.13
CA PHE A 141 -14.47 3.57 2.44
C PHE A 141 -14.05 2.10 2.36
N PHE A 142 -14.44 1.44 1.26
CA PHE A 142 -14.05 0.07 0.95
C PHE A 142 -13.74 -0.05 -0.54
N ALA A 143 -12.46 0.04 -0.87
CA ALA A 143 -11.93 -0.28 -2.19
C ALA A 143 -11.75 -1.79 -2.37
N LEU A 144 -12.01 -2.27 -3.59
CA LEU A 144 -11.87 -3.67 -3.99
C LEU A 144 -10.45 -3.97 -4.51
N TYR A 145 -9.51 -3.06 -4.23
CA TYR A 145 -8.09 -3.16 -4.52
C TYR A 145 -7.30 -2.45 -3.41
N ASP A 146 -5.98 -2.58 -3.43
CA ASP A 146 -5.05 -1.97 -2.47
C ASP A 146 -5.07 -0.44 -2.61
N CYS A 147 -5.88 0.21 -1.77
CA CYS A 147 -6.05 1.66 -1.76
C CYS A 147 -5.76 2.20 -0.36
N GLY A 148 -4.56 2.76 -0.14
CA GLY A 148 -4.09 3.18 1.19
C GLY A 148 -5.04 4.08 1.98
N GLN A 149 -5.75 4.98 1.30
CA GLN A 149 -6.72 5.85 1.98
C GLN A 149 -7.99 5.12 2.47
N SER A 150 -8.33 3.97 1.89
CA SER A 150 -9.55 3.21 2.21
C SER A 150 -9.43 2.55 3.58
N PRO A 151 -10.34 2.84 4.54
CA PRO A 151 -10.33 2.21 5.86
C PRO A 151 -10.61 0.71 5.87
N LEU A 152 -11.40 0.21 4.92
CA LEU A 152 -11.62 -1.22 4.69
C LEU A 152 -10.95 -1.66 3.40
N GLN A 153 -10.33 -2.83 3.46
CA GLN A 153 -9.68 -3.48 2.31
C GLN A 153 -9.85 -4.99 2.46
N PHE A 154 -9.68 -5.73 1.36
CA PHE A 154 -9.56 -7.18 1.42
C PHE A 154 -8.19 -7.58 1.99
N ASP A 155 -8.13 -8.69 2.72
CA ASP A 155 -6.87 -9.28 3.21
C ASP A 155 -6.14 -10.07 2.10
N GLU A 156 -5.90 -9.41 0.97
CA GLU A 156 -5.21 -9.94 -0.20
C GLU A 156 -4.36 -8.81 -0.82
N VAL A 157 -3.37 -9.15 -1.64
CA VAL A 157 -2.64 -8.14 -2.44
C VAL A 157 -3.37 -7.98 -3.76
N LEU A 158 -4.02 -6.84 -3.92
CA LEU A 158 -4.93 -6.54 -5.02
C LEU A 158 -4.47 -5.29 -5.75
N ASP A 159 -3.61 -5.46 -6.74
CA ASP A 159 -3.25 -4.39 -7.66
C ASP A 159 -4.50 -3.91 -8.43
N GLN A 160 -4.67 -2.59 -8.57
CA GLN A 160 -5.84 -2.01 -9.23
C GLN A 160 -5.99 -2.50 -10.67
N SER A 161 -4.90 -2.52 -11.45
CA SER A 161 -4.93 -2.95 -12.85
C SER A 161 -5.30 -4.43 -13.02
N ARG A 162 -4.97 -5.25 -12.01
CA ARG A 162 -5.33 -6.68 -11.97
C ARG A 162 -6.74 -6.94 -11.45
N SER A 163 -7.25 -6.03 -10.62
CA SER A 163 -8.55 -6.16 -9.95
C SER A 163 -9.69 -5.52 -10.77
N TYR A 164 -9.37 -4.65 -11.73
CA TYR A 164 -10.37 -4.06 -12.63
C TYR A 164 -11.15 -5.15 -13.39
N GLY A 165 -12.48 -5.12 -13.25
CA GLY A 165 -13.37 -6.13 -13.84
C GLY A 165 -13.35 -7.51 -13.15
N ARG A 166 -12.58 -7.68 -12.07
CA ARG A 166 -12.58 -8.92 -11.28
C ARG A 166 -13.82 -9.04 -10.41
N PHE A 167 -14.15 -7.99 -9.67
CA PHE A 167 -15.30 -7.99 -8.77
C PHE A 167 -16.50 -7.37 -9.48
N LEU A 168 -17.56 -8.17 -9.62
CA LEU A 168 -18.76 -7.77 -10.36
C LEU A 168 -20.01 -7.83 -9.46
N PRO A 169 -21.01 -6.96 -9.68
CA PRO A 169 -22.31 -7.06 -9.02
C PRO A 169 -22.98 -8.40 -9.34
N LYS A 170 -23.44 -9.12 -8.31
CA LYS A 170 -24.25 -10.36 -8.44
C LYS A 170 -25.53 -10.15 -9.25
N ARG A 171 -26.05 -8.94 -9.24
CA ARG A 171 -27.28 -8.51 -9.91
C ARG A 171 -27.22 -7.00 -10.14
N ALA A 172 -28.13 -6.50 -10.97
CA ALA A 172 -28.37 -5.07 -11.06
C ALA A 172 -28.96 -4.53 -9.74
N PHE A 173 -28.50 -3.35 -9.32
CA PHE A 173 -29.02 -2.66 -8.15
C PHE A 173 -29.86 -1.47 -8.56
N LYS A 174 -31.00 -1.26 -7.89
CA LYS A 174 -31.84 -0.10 -8.15
C LYS A 174 -31.21 1.14 -7.54
N LYS A 175 -30.95 2.16 -8.37
CA LYS A 175 -30.45 3.46 -7.90
C LYS A 175 -31.35 4.04 -6.81
N GLY A 176 -30.77 4.55 -5.74
CA GLY A 176 -31.49 5.16 -4.63
C GLY A 176 -31.99 4.18 -3.57
N GLU A 177 -31.74 2.87 -3.71
CA GLU A 177 -32.07 1.91 -2.66
C GLU A 177 -31.14 2.11 -1.46
N ARG A 178 -31.70 2.61 -0.36
CA ARG A 178 -30.97 2.83 0.91
C ARG A 178 -30.98 1.59 1.77
N ARG A 179 -29.82 1.23 2.34
CA ARG A 179 -29.61 0.05 3.18
C ARG A 179 -28.77 0.40 4.41
N ALA A 180 -28.94 -0.36 5.49
CA ALA A 180 -28.06 -0.32 6.66
C ALA A 180 -27.01 -1.43 6.56
N PHE A 181 -25.80 -1.13 7.02
CA PHE A 181 -24.66 -2.03 7.10
C PHE A 181 -24.06 -1.96 8.49
N THR A 182 -23.67 -3.11 9.02
CA THR A 182 -23.01 -3.23 10.32
C THR A 182 -21.62 -3.81 10.13
N LEU A 183 -20.62 -3.08 10.61
CA LEU A 183 -19.27 -3.61 10.82
C LEU A 183 -19.15 -4.10 12.25
N LYS A 184 -18.54 -5.28 12.43
CA LYS A 184 -18.31 -5.86 13.73
C LYS A 184 -16.88 -6.37 13.86
N TRP A 185 -16.26 -6.08 14.99
CA TRP A 185 -14.95 -6.61 15.35
C TRP A 185 -15.07 -7.60 16.50
N SER A 186 -14.30 -8.70 16.45
CA SER A 186 -14.30 -9.75 17.47
C SER A 186 -13.86 -9.24 18.85
N GLY A 187 -13.08 -8.16 18.88
CA GLY A 187 -12.56 -7.56 20.09
C GLY A 187 -11.31 -8.20 20.66
N THR A 188 -10.74 -9.18 19.95
CA THR A 188 -9.45 -9.77 20.28
C THR A 188 -8.49 -9.41 19.16
N PRO A 189 -7.50 -8.52 19.41
CA PRO A 189 -6.48 -8.21 18.42
C PRO A 189 -5.71 -9.47 18.01
N ASN A 190 -5.62 -9.71 16.71
CA ASN A 190 -4.90 -10.84 16.12
C ASN A 190 -3.64 -10.39 15.35
N VAL A 191 -3.52 -9.09 15.04
CA VAL A 191 -2.32 -8.53 14.42
C VAL A 191 -1.22 -8.34 15.47
N ARG A 192 -0.02 -8.84 15.15
CA ARG A 192 1.17 -8.73 16.00
C ARG A 192 2.28 -8.00 15.25
N GLU A 193 2.95 -7.11 15.96
CA GLU A 193 4.11 -6.39 15.44
C GLU A 193 5.42 -7.12 15.78
N LYS A 194 6.33 -7.21 14.82
CA LYS A 194 7.69 -7.71 15.03
C LYS A 194 8.69 -6.86 14.30
N THR A 195 9.79 -6.53 14.96
CA THR A 195 11.01 -6.06 14.27
C THR A 195 12.06 -7.16 14.30
N LEU A 196 12.56 -7.53 13.13
CA LEU A 196 13.71 -8.42 12.97
C LEU A 196 14.95 -7.56 12.78
N ASN A 197 15.85 -7.57 13.78
CA ASN A 197 17.15 -6.92 13.69
C ASN A 197 18.16 -7.93 13.15
N LEU A 198 18.43 -7.86 11.86
CA LEU A 198 19.22 -8.84 11.14
C LEU A 198 20.66 -8.34 11.00
N SER A 199 21.63 -9.14 11.44
CA SER A 199 23.06 -8.95 11.14
C SER A 199 23.60 -10.20 10.44
N PRO A 200 24.80 -10.14 9.82
CA PRO A 200 25.45 -11.31 9.23
C PRO A 200 25.55 -12.51 10.19
N GLU A 201 25.74 -12.24 11.48
CA GLU A 201 25.93 -13.25 12.53
C GLU A 201 24.62 -13.82 13.07
N THR A 202 23.55 -13.03 13.10
CA THR A 202 22.29 -13.39 13.77
C THR A 202 21.17 -13.76 12.81
N ALA A 203 21.20 -13.29 11.56
CA ALA A 203 20.03 -13.31 10.68
C ALA A 203 19.41 -14.69 10.51
N ARG A 204 20.22 -15.75 10.34
CA ARG A 204 19.69 -17.11 10.23
C ARG A 204 18.93 -17.52 11.48
N ARG A 205 19.51 -17.31 12.66
CA ARG A 205 18.88 -17.68 13.93
C ARG A 205 17.60 -16.88 14.15
N GLU A 206 17.62 -15.57 13.90
CA GLU A 206 16.45 -14.70 14.07
C GLU A 206 15.30 -15.11 13.13
N LEU A 207 15.61 -15.45 11.87
CA LEU A 207 14.61 -15.93 10.91
C LEU A 207 14.05 -17.31 11.29
N ASP A 208 14.92 -18.23 11.74
CA ASP A 208 14.51 -19.56 12.20
C ASP A 208 13.63 -19.47 13.47
N ASP A 209 14.00 -18.62 14.43
CA ASP A 209 13.24 -18.35 15.65
C ASP A 209 11.89 -17.72 15.33
N PHE A 210 11.86 -16.75 14.41
CA PHE A 210 10.62 -16.12 13.97
C PHE A 210 9.71 -17.11 13.25
N SER A 211 10.25 -17.93 12.35
CA SER A 211 9.47 -18.93 11.60
C SER A 211 8.80 -19.95 12.54
N ARG A 212 9.44 -20.28 13.68
CA ARG A 212 8.82 -21.13 14.73
C ARG A 212 7.71 -20.42 15.50
N GLN A 213 7.81 -19.10 15.68
CA GLN A 213 6.81 -18.28 16.39
C GLN A 213 5.60 -17.95 15.52
N ALA A 214 5.83 -17.73 14.21
CA ALA A 214 4.83 -17.33 13.23
C ALA A 214 3.92 -18.48 12.77
N THR A 215 3.47 -19.32 13.71
CA THR A 215 2.57 -20.46 13.46
C THR A 215 1.10 -20.11 13.71
N ASN A 216 0.82 -18.99 14.36
CA ASN A 216 -0.52 -18.45 14.57
C ASN A 216 -0.56 -16.92 14.50
N GLY A 217 -1.75 -16.41 14.17
CA GLY A 217 -2.04 -14.98 14.05
C GLY A 217 -1.53 -14.36 12.75
N VAL A 218 -1.71 -13.05 12.64
CA VAL A 218 -1.20 -12.24 11.53
C VAL A 218 -0.05 -11.40 12.06
N TRP A 219 1.08 -11.41 11.36
CA TRP A 219 2.28 -10.66 11.76
C TRP A 219 2.54 -9.53 10.78
N ASN A 220 2.70 -8.32 11.29
CA ASN A 220 3.30 -7.20 10.58
C ASN A 220 4.78 -7.12 10.99
N VAL A 221 5.68 -7.28 10.03
CA VAL A 221 7.11 -7.49 10.31
C VAL A 221 7.95 -6.44 9.61
N LEU A 222 8.67 -5.66 10.41
CA LEU A 222 9.75 -4.81 9.92
C LEU A 222 11.06 -5.59 9.92
N ALA A 223 11.67 -5.77 8.74
CA ALA A 223 13.00 -6.37 8.61
C ALA A 223 14.07 -5.27 8.49
N ALA A 224 14.89 -5.12 9.53
CA ALA A 224 15.98 -4.15 9.57
C ALA A 224 17.32 -4.84 9.33
N PHE A 225 18.03 -4.39 8.30
CA PHE A 225 19.31 -4.95 7.90
C PHE A 225 20.42 -4.11 8.51
N ASP A 226 21.35 -4.76 9.20
CA ASP A 226 22.52 -4.09 9.75
C ASP A 226 23.47 -3.62 8.62
N GLY A 227 24.13 -2.47 8.83
CA GLY A 227 25.04 -1.88 7.86
C GLY A 227 26.29 -2.73 7.57
N SER A 228 26.60 -3.72 8.42
CA SER A 228 27.71 -4.67 8.22
C SER A 228 27.41 -5.76 7.20
N PHE A 229 26.16 -5.92 6.74
CA PHE A 229 25.87 -6.80 5.62
C PHE A 229 26.64 -6.40 4.36
N THR A 230 27.09 -7.40 3.62
CA THR A 230 27.44 -7.20 2.21
C THR A 230 26.18 -7.25 1.35
N VAL A 231 26.21 -6.66 0.14
CA VAL A 231 25.11 -6.76 -0.82
C VAL A 231 24.73 -8.23 -1.08
N ARG A 232 25.73 -9.13 -1.22
CA ARG A 232 25.48 -10.58 -1.40
C ARG A 232 24.65 -11.19 -0.27
N GLN A 233 25.03 -10.87 0.97
CA GLN A 233 24.32 -11.40 2.14
C GLN A 233 22.92 -10.79 2.24
N ALA A 234 22.76 -9.50 1.93
CA ALA A 234 21.46 -8.84 1.90
C ALA A 234 20.51 -9.50 0.89
N VAL A 235 20.99 -9.80 -0.31
CA VAL A 235 20.23 -10.56 -1.33
C VAL A 235 19.79 -11.93 -0.79
N ALA A 236 20.68 -12.66 -0.13
CA ALA A 236 20.35 -13.98 0.43
C ALA A 236 19.26 -13.90 1.52
N VAL A 237 19.36 -12.93 2.43
CA VAL A 237 18.36 -12.69 3.48
C VAL A 237 17.04 -12.20 2.88
N ALA A 238 17.09 -11.32 1.89
CA ALA A 238 15.91 -10.83 1.19
C ALA A 238 15.12 -11.96 0.52
N LYS A 239 15.80 -12.94 -0.11
CA LYS A 239 15.15 -14.14 -0.66
C LYS A 239 14.46 -14.99 0.42
N ALA A 240 15.08 -15.11 1.59
CA ALA A 240 14.46 -15.81 2.71
C ALA A 240 13.20 -15.08 3.23
N LEU A 241 13.26 -13.75 3.32
CA LEU A 241 12.09 -12.92 3.67
C LEU A 241 10.98 -13.01 2.62
N GLU A 242 11.32 -13.01 1.33
CA GLU A 242 10.36 -13.20 0.23
C GLU A 242 9.61 -14.53 0.37
N ALA A 243 10.31 -15.60 0.73
CA ALA A 243 9.72 -16.92 0.88
C ALA A 243 8.71 -17.03 2.04
N ILE A 244 8.80 -16.17 3.05
CA ILE A 244 7.88 -16.16 4.19
C ILE A 244 6.80 -15.07 4.09
N ASP A 245 6.96 -14.09 3.20
CA ASP A 245 6.01 -13.00 2.99
C ASP A 245 4.68 -13.51 2.42
N SER A 246 3.63 -13.46 3.22
CA SER A 246 2.34 -14.12 3.00
C SER A 246 1.20 -13.33 3.67
N PRO A 247 -0.08 -13.70 3.48
CA PRO A 247 -1.18 -13.08 4.22
C PRO A 247 -1.03 -13.17 5.75
N ALA A 248 -0.44 -14.26 6.27
CA ALA A 248 -0.19 -14.44 7.70
C ALA A 248 1.07 -13.72 8.21
N VAL A 249 2.04 -13.44 7.35
CA VAL A 249 3.31 -12.79 7.68
C VAL A 249 3.60 -11.72 6.64
N LYS A 250 3.32 -10.47 6.98
CA LYS A 250 3.42 -9.31 6.09
C LYS A 250 4.74 -8.61 6.35
N ILE A 251 5.71 -8.73 5.44
CA ILE A 251 6.98 -8.02 5.56
C ILE A 251 6.81 -6.60 5.02
N ASN A 252 6.67 -5.64 5.92
CA ASN A 252 6.35 -4.25 5.63
C ASN A 252 7.36 -3.31 6.30
N GLY A 253 7.39 -2.07 5.82
CA GLY A 253 8.13 -1.02 6.50
C GLY A 253 9.61 -1.01 6.17
N VAL A 254 10.24 0.10 6.52
CA VAL A 254 11.67 0.29 6.40
C VAL A 254 12.14 1.23 7.51
N ARG A 255 13.35 1.02 8.03
CA ARG A 255 13.97 2.01 8.91
C ARG A 255 14.41 3.22 8.10
N GLU A 256 14.36 4.38 8.73
CA GLU A 256 14.86 5.61 8.12
C GLU A 256 16.27 5.43 7.56
N GLY A 257 16.45 5.82 6.30
CA GLY A 257 17.73 5.69 5.59
C GLY A 257 18.16 4.27 5.18
N GLN A 258 17.37 3.23 5.47
CA GLN A 258 17.63 1.84 5.03
C GLN A 258 16.76 1.45 3.84
N PHE A 259 17.02 0.32 3.18
CA PHE A 259 16.21 -0.18 2.07
C PHE A 259 15.15 -1.19 2.51
N TYR A 260 13.99 -1.17 1.86
CA TYR A 260 13.02 -2.26 1.94
C TYR A 260 13.65 -3.55 1.37
N PHE A 261 13.32 -4.71 1.93
CA PHE A 261 14.05 -5.94 1.60
C PHE A 261 13.97 -6.30 0.10
N ARG A 262 12.83 -6.04 -0.57
CA ARG A 262 12.68 -6.29 -2.02
C ARG A 262 13.53 -5.36 -2.89
N ALA A 263 14.10 -4.29 -2.35
CA ALA A 263 15.10 -3.50 -3.07
C ALA A 263 16.30 -4.35 -3.49
N PHE A 264 16.62 -5.41 -2.75
CA PHE A 264 17.70 -6.35 -3.07
C PHE A 264 17.27 -7.50 -4.00
N LEU A 265 16.02 -7.48 -4.47
CA LEU A 265 15.44 -8.47 -5.38
C LEU A 265 14.91 -7.82 -6.67
N PRO A 266 15.67 -6.91 -7.32
CA PRO A 266 15.19 -6.28 -8.54
C PRO A 266 15.10 -7.29 -9.68
N LEU A 267 14.20 -7.03 -10.63
CA LEU A 267 14.05 -7.84 -11.83
C LEU A 267 15.34 -7.76 -12.68
N PRO A 268 15.97 -8.89 -13.05
CA PRO A 268 17.24 -8.87 -13.80
C PRO A 268 17.16 -8.09 -15.12
N GLN A 269 16.02 -8.09 -15.81
CA GLN A 269 15.84 -7.37 -17.07
C GLN A 269 16.02 -5.85 -16.94
N TRP A 270 15.88 -5.27 -15.75
CA TRP A 270 16.03 -3.83 -15.55
C TRP A 270 17.48 -3.35 -15.56
N ARG A 271 18.45 -4.28 -15.64
CA ARG A 271 19.84 -3.95 -15.96
C ARG A 271 20.00 -3.50 -17.41
N ASP A 272 19.12 -3.96 -18.29
CA ASP A 272 19.14 -3.55 -19.69
C ASP A 272 18.29 -2.29 -19.87
N ALA A 273 18.96 -1.18 -20.17
CA ALA A 273 18.32 0.10 -20.37
C ALA A 273 17.24 0.10 -21.46
N SER A 274 17.42 -0.71 -22.51
CA SER A 274 16.49 -0.81 -23.63
C SER A 274 15.19 -1.52 -23.28
N LEU A 275 15.19 -2.34 -22.22
CA LEU A 275 14.00 -3.07 -21.75
C LEU A 275 13.17 -2.26 -20.74
N ARG A 276 13.57 -1.02 -20.40
CA ARG A 276 12.88 -0.18 -19.42
C ARG A 276 11.97 0.83 -20.09
N LEU A 277 10.77 0.99 -19.53
CA LEU A 277 9.81 2.04 -19.92
C LEU A 277 10.26 3.45 -19.52
N ALA A 278 11.14 3.56 -18.52
CA ALA A 278 11.71 4.80 -18.05
C ALA A 278 13.21 4.62 -17.77
N GLN A 279 13.98 5.71 -17.80
CA GLN A 279 15.42 5.70 -17.60
C GLN A 279 15.80 6.35 -16.25
N PRO A 280 15.59 5.65 -15.12
CA PRO A 280 16.02 6.17 -13.82
C PRO A 280 17.56 6.32 -13.78
N PRO A 281 18.09 7.25 -12.97
CA PRO A 281 19.52 7.36 -12.77
C PRO A 281 20.08 6.08 -12.15
N GLU A 282 21.26 5.70 -12.64
CA GLU A 282 22.04 4.58 -12.13
C GLU A 282 23.21 5.10 -11.31
N VAL A 283 23.31 4.64 -10.07
CA VAL A 283 24.39 5.01 -9.15
C VAL A 283 25.29 3.81 -8.97
N HIS A 284 26.54 3.95 -9.38
CA HIS A 284 27.54 2.89 -9.39
C HIS A 284 28.53 3.09 -8.24
N PHE A 285 28.65 2.09 -7.38
CA PHE A 285 29.55 2.06 -6.23
C PHE A 285 30.87 1.37 -6.62
N GLY A 286 31.85 2.19 -7.01
CA GLY A 286 33.20 1.75 -7.34
C GLY A 286 34.08 1.46 -6.12
N LYS A 287 35.30 0.99 -6.38
CA LYS A 287 36.32 0.72 -5.34
C LYS A 287 36.73 2.00 -4.60
N GLU A 288 37.23 1.85 -3.37
CA GLU A 288 37.85 2.92 -2.58
C GLU A 288 36.98 4.18 -2.39
N GLY A 289 35.65 4.02 -2.33
CA GLY A 289 34.75 5.15 -2.11
C GLY A 289 34.33 5.88 -3.40
N ALA A 290 34.85 5.50 -4.57
CA ALA A 290 34.45 6.10 -5.85
C ALA A 290 32.97 5.89 -6.14
N LEU A 291 32.29 6.94 -6.59
CA LEU A 291 30.89 6.91 -7.05
C LEU A 291 30.80 7.44 -8.48
N SER A 292 29.92 6.88 -9.28
CA SER A 292 29.50 7.49 -10.54
C SER A 292 28.00 7.41 -10.72
N VAL A 293 27.44 8.41 -11.38
CA VAL A 293 26.02 8.44 -11.73
C VAL A 293 25.91 8.44 -13.25
N THR A 294 25.16 7.49 -13.78
CA THR A 294 24.84 7.34 -15.20
C THR A 294 23.37 7.68 -15.41
N HIS A 295 23.08 8.51 -16.42
CA HIS A 295 21.72 8.71 -16.92
C HIS A 295 21.70 8.49 -18.43
N PHE A 296 20.53 8.18 -18.96
CA PHE A 296 20.34 7.93 -20.39
C PHE A 296 19.57 9.10 -21.00
N LEU A 297 20.15 9.70 -22.04
CA LEU A 297 19.51 10.71 -22.87
C LEU A 297 18.72 9.99 -23.96
N GLU A 298 17.43 10.33 -24.08
CA GLU A 298 16.54 9.79 -25.10
C GLU A 298 16.55 10.70 -26.34
N ASP A 299 16.88 10.12 -27.49
CA ASP A 299 16.78 10.77 -28.80
C ASP A 299 15.60 10.18 -29.59
N TRP A 300 14.55 11.00 -29.74
CA TRP A 300 13.32 10.71 -30.50
C TRP A 300 13.32 11.33 -31.91
N SER A 301 14.47 11.82 -32.39
CA SER A 301 14.54 12.58 -33.66
C SER A 301 14.30 11.75 -34.92
N GLN A 302 14.29 10.43 -34.83
CA GLN A 302 14.08 9.53 -35.97
C GLN A 302 12.59 9.42 -36.33
N PRO A 303 12.17 9.85 -37.54
CA PRO A 303 10.77 9.75 -37.96
C PRO A 303 10.27 8.31 -37.98
N GLY A 304 9.16 8.04 -37.30
CA GLY A 304 8.56 6.71 -37.22
C GLY A 304 9.19 5.77 -36.18
N ALA A 305 10.15 6.25 -35.37
CA ALA A 305 10.70 5.46 -34.27
C ALA A 305 9.64 5.17 -33.20
N THR A 306 9.52 3.90 -32.82
CA THR A 306 8.70 3.44 -31.69
C THR A 306 9.47 3.40 -30.39
N GLU A 307 10.80 3.50 -30.44
CA GLU A 307 11.72 3.47 -29.30
C GLU A 307 12.79 4.57 -29.47
N PRO A 308 13.23 5.23 -28.38
CA PRO A 308 14.27 6.25 -28.46
C PRO A 308 15.64 5.61 -28.63
N LYS A 309 16.54 6.32 -29.32
CA LYS A 309 17.96 5.98 -29.24
C LYS A 309 18.49 6.47 -27.89
N LEU A 310 18.99 5.54 -27.08
CA LEU A 310 19.56 5.83 -25.76
C LEU A 310 21.06 6.15 -25.86
N THR A 311 21.47 7.25 -25.23
CA THR A 311 22.89 7.61 -25.04
C THR A 311 23.20 7.75 -23.56
N ALA A 312 24.12 6.92 -23.05
CA ALA A 312 24.54 6.99 -21.66
C ALA A 312 25.51 8.17 -21.42
N ALA A 313 25.25 8.96 -20.39
CA ALA A 313 26.13 10.01 -19.89
C ALA A 313 26.48 9.71 -18.43
N THR A 314 27.78 9.57 -18.14
CA THR A 314 28.28 9.18 -16.81
C THR A 314 29.13 10.29 -16.21
N ARG A 315 28.91 10.58 -14.93
CA ARG A 315 29.70 11.53 -14.15
C ARG A 315 30.22 10.88 -12.88
N SER A 316 31.49 11.11 -12.56
CA SER A 316 32.14 10.58 -11.35
C SER A 316 32.16 11.62 -10.22
N PHE A 317 32.12 11.12 -8.99
CA PHE A 317 32.04 11.90 -7.77
C PHE A 317 32.98 11.33 -6.69
N SER A 318 33.56 12.22 -5.91
CA SER A 318 34.40 11.88 -4.73
C SER A 318 33.65 12.04 -3.41
N LYS A 319 32.48 12.68 -3.40
CA LYS A 319 31.62 12.89 -2.23
C LYS A 319 30.25 12.28 -2.46
N VAL A 320 29.71 11.67 -1.41
CA VAL A 320 28.39 11.01 -1.43
C VAL A 320 27.29 12.04 -1.66
N GLU A 321 27.39 13.20 -1.01
CA GLU A 321 26.39 14.26 -1.05
C GLU A 321 26.26 14.85 -2.46
N ASP A 322 27.39 15.06 -3.14
CA ASP A 322 27.41 15.59 -4.51
C ASP A 322 26.79 14.57 -5.50
N ALA A 323 27.10 13.29 -5.33
CA ALA A 323 26.52 12.22 -6.13
C ALA A 323 25.01 12.08 -5.88
N ALA A 324 24.59 12.15 -4.62
CA ALA A 324 23.19 12.03 -4.21
C ALA A 324 22.35 13.20 -4.73
N ALA A 325 22.83 14.44 -4.60
CA ALA A 325 22.16 15.62 -5.13
C ALA A 325 22.03 15.56 -6.66
N TYR A 326 23.09 15.14 -7.36
CA TYR A 326 23.06 14.99 -8.82
C TYR A 326 22.11 13.88 -9.26
N ALA A 327 22.12 12.72 -8.60
CA ALA A 327 21.20 11.63 -8.90
C ALA A 327 19.75 12.05 -8.64
N LEU A 328 19.48 12.77 -7.56
CA LEU A 328 18.14 13.27 -7.22
C LEU A 328 17.57 14.19 -8.30
N ASP A 329 18.39 15.11 -8.84
CA ASP A 329 17.99 15.99 -9.95
C ASP A 329 17.56 15.21 -11.21
N LEU A 330 18.13 14.01 -11.39
CA LEU A 330 17.87 13.14 -12.55
C LEU A 330 16.69 12.16 -12.35
N VAL A 331 16.19 11.97 -11.12
CA VAL A 331 15.09 11.02 -10.85
C VAL A 331 13.84 11.37 -11.65
N GLY A 332 13.55 12.66 -11.80
CA GLY A 332 12.44 13.18 -12.58
C GLY A 332 11.12 12.48 -12.25
N LYS A 333 10.37 12.10 -13.28
CA LYS A 333 9.07 11.41 -13.15
C LYS A 333 9.19 9.92 -12.81
N SER A 334 10.38 9.32 -12.90
CA SER A 334 10.54 7.89 -12.65
C SER A 334 10.35 7.56 -11.16
N GLN A 335 10.64 8.51 -10.26
CA GLN A 335 10.65 8.33 -8.81
C GLN A 335 11.44 7.08 -8.36
N THR A 336 12.39 6.66 -9.18
CA THR A 336 13.09 5.38 -9.07
C THR A 336 14.58 5.61 -9.17
N MET A 337 15.36 4.86 -8.40
CA MET A 337 16.82 4.89 -8.45
C MET A 337 17.39 3.47 -8.45
N LEU A 338 18.36 3.24 -9.34
CA LEU A 338 19.06 1.96 -9.45
C LEU A 338 20.46 2.10 -8.85
N LEU A 339 20.78 1.27 -7.87
CA LEU A 339 22.09 1.22 -7.24
C LEU A 339 22.82 -0.04 -7.72
N TYR A 340 24.03 0.11 -8.20
CA TYR A 340 24.89 -0.96 -8.68
C TYR A 340 26.12 -1.03 -7.80
N ALA A 341 26.36 -2.17 -7.16
CA ALA A 341 27.43 -2.32 -6.19
C ALA A 341 28.02 -3.73 -6.23
N SER A 342 29.32 -3.84 -5.93
CA SER A 342 29.96 -5.15 -5.81
C SER A 342 29.24 -6.03 -4.77
N PRO A 343 29.14 -7.36 -4.96
CA PRO A 343 28.59 -8.28 -3.97
C PRO A 343 29.24 -8.17 -2.58
N ALA A 344 30.48 -7.68 -2.50
CA ALA A 344 31.22 -7.49 -1.24
C ALA A 344 31.02 -6.10 -0.60
N GLU A 345 30.39 -5.15 -1.31
CA GLU A 345 30.13 -3.80 -0.82
C GLU A 345 29.22 -3.85 0.42
N LYS A 346 29.51 -2.99 1.40
CA LYS A 346 28.79 -2.97 2.67
C LYS A 346 27.56 -2.10 2.57
N LEU A 347 26.44 -2.56 3.13
CA LEU A 347 25.18 -1.79 3.11
C LEU A 347 25.32 -0.43 3.80
N ARG A 348 26.21 -0.28 4.78
CA ARG A 348 26.47 1.02 5.43
C ARG A 348 26.71 2.15 4.43
N ARG A 349 27.45 1.87 3.34
CA ARG A 349 27.82 2.85 2.32
C ARG A 349 26.63 3.19 1.43
N LEU A 350 25.81 2.20 1.07
CA LEU A 350 24.56 2.43 0.34
C LEU A 350 23.55 3.20 1.21
N TYR A 351 23.50 2.95 2.52
CA TYR A 351 22.66 3.71 3.45
C TYR A 351 23.13 5.16 3.64
N GLU A 352 24.46 5.39 3.66
CA GLU A 352 25.02 6.75 3.65
C GLU A 352 24.54 7.51 2.41
N PHE A 353 24.58 6.88 1.23
CA PHE A 353 24.04 7.46 0.01
C PHE A 353 22.53 7.71 0.08
N ARG A 354 21.73 6.71 0.51
CA ARG A 354 20.27 6.89 0.64
C ARG A 354 19.91 8.04 1.58
N ARG A 355 20.61 8.18 2.71
CA ARG A 355 20.39 9.30 3.65
C ARG A 355 20.79 10.66 3.07
N ALA A 356 21.76 10.70 2.16
CA ALA A 356 22.17 11.92 1.50
C ALA A 356 21.18 12.38 0.41
N VAL A 357 20.34 11.49 -0.11
CA VAL A 357 19.22 11.85 -0.99
C VAL A 357 18.11 12.49 -0.14
N ALA A 358 18.05 13.82 -0.16
CA ALA A 358 17.10 14.58 0.64
C ALA A 358 15.69 14.56 0.03
N GLY A 359 14.68 14.33 0.87
CA GLY A 359 13.26 14.41 0.52
C GLY A 359 12.65 13.12 -0.03
N ASP A 360 11.37 13.21 -0.39
CA ASP A 360 10.50 12.06 -0.72
C ASP A 360 10.39 11.79 -2.24
N ALA A 361 11.27 12.36 -3.07
CA ALA A 361 11.14 12.27 -4.53
C ALA A 361 11.42 10.86 -5.06
N VAL A 362 12.19 10.05 -4.33
CA VAL A 362 12.52 8.66 -4.70
C VAL A 362 11.65 7.69 -3.90
N LEU A 363 10.68 7.08 -4.56
CA LEU A 363 9.80 6.08 -3.97
C LEU A 363 10.38 4.67 -4.12
N ASN A 364 11.02 4.38 -5.26
CA ASN A 364 11.51 3.05 -5.59
C ASN A 364 13.03 2.99 -5.56
N TRP A 365 13.58 2.02 -4.83
CA TRP A 365 15.00 1.76 -4.73
C TRP A 365 15.29 0.32 -5.13
N TYR A 366 16.26 0.14 -6.02
CA TYR A 366 16.68 -1.18 -6.48
C TYR A 366 18.19 -1.31 -6.37
N VAL A 367 18.67 -2.40 -5.81
CA VAL A 367 20.08 -2.68 -5.55
C VAL A 367 20.49 -3.92 -6.33
N PHE A 368 21.34 -3.73 -7.33
CA PHE A 368 21.95 -4.77 -8.13
C PHE A 368 23.36 -5.10 -7.61
N ALA A 369 23.62 -6.39 -7.45
CA ALA A 369 24.98 -6.89 -7.22
C ALA A 369 25.71 -7.01 -8.56
N GLU A 370 26.88 -6.38 -8.72
CA GLU A 370 27.71 -6.41 -9.93
C GLU A 370 28.96 -7.29 -9.83
#